data_AF-D6STS0-F1
#
_entry.id   AF-D6STS0-F1
#
_cell.length_a   1.000
_cell.length_b   1.000
_cell.length_c   1.000
_cell.angle_alpha   90.00
_cell.angle_beta   90.00
_cell.angle_gamma   90.00
#
_symmetry.space_group_name_H-M   'P 1'
#
loop_
_entity.id
_entity.type
_entity.pdbx_description
1 polymer ?
#
loop_
_entity_poly.entity_id
_entity_poly.type
_entity_poly.pdbx_seq_one_letter_code
_entity_poly.pdbx_strand_id
1 'polypeptide(L)'
;MKDYINLAQLKRRGWTIKLIADFKPEHDSEADNPINPAWAPQKLYDLDKIKAIEATPEFQGRKKWANWFQGHMKELARQRKEARST
;
A
#
# COMPACT_ATOMS: atom_id res chain seq x y z
N MET A 1 23.33 5.44 -5.83
CA MET A 1 22.88 4.99 -4.50
C MET A 1 21.55 4.30 -4.73
N LYS A 2 21.34 3.08 -4.24
CA LYS A 2 20.02 2.43 -4.37
C LYS A 2 19.15 2.93 -3.23
N ASP A 3 18.04 3.58 -3.59
CA ASP A 3 17.05 4.04 -2.61
C ASP A 3 16.07 2.91 -2.34
N TYR A 4 15.99 2.50 -1.08
CA TYR A 4 15.06 1.47 -0.64
C TYR A 4 13.88 2.10 0.10
N ILE A 5 12.70 1.53 -0.11
CA ILE A 5 11.51 1.87 0.65
C ILE A 5 10.94 0.64 1.36
N ASN A 6 10.37 0.83 2.54
CA ASN A 6 9.69 -0.23 3.28
C ASN A 6 8.18 -0.23 3.02
N LEU A 7 7.49 -1.21 3.62
CA LEU A 7 6.05 -1.36 3.50
C LEU A 7 5.26 -0.12 3.95
N ALA A 8 5.73 0.59 4.98
CA ALA A 8 5.06 1.81 5.46
C ALA A 8 5.19 2.96 4.44
N GLN A 9 6.33 3.09 3.78
CA GLN A 9 6.53 4.03 2.69
C GLN A 9 5.69 3.66 1.45
N LEU A 10 5.59 2.38 1.08
CA LEU A 10 4.68 1.93 0.02
C LEU A 10 3.22 2.34 0.30
N LYS A 11 2.74 2.10 1.52
CA LYS A 11 1.38 2.50 1.93
C LYS A 11 1.15 4.00 1.79
N ARG A 12 2.14 4.84 2.16
CA ARG A 12 2.07 6.31 1.97
C ARG A 12 1.99 6.72 0.49
N ARG A 13 2.53 5.91 -0.42
CA ARG A 13 2.42 6.12 -1.88
C ARG A 13 1.09 5.63 -2.47
N GLY A 14 0.19 5.10 -1.65
CA GLY A 14 -1.13 4.62 -2.06
C GLY A 14 -1.19 3.14 -2.40
N TRP A 15 -0.15 2.36 -2.05
CA TRP A 15 -0.23 0.91 -2.14
C TRP A 15 -1.14 0.35 -1.04
N THR A 16 -2.23 -0.29 -1.44
CA THR A 16 -3.08 -1.05 -0.53
C THR A 16 -2.57 -2.48 -0.41
N ILE A 17 -2.99 -3.21 0.63
CA ILE A 17 -2.64 -4.64 0.78
C ILE A 17 -3.06 -5.43 -0.46
N LYS A 18 -4.20 -5.10 -1.05
CA LYS A 18 -4.67 -5.70 -2.30
C LYS A 18 -3.73 -5.41 -3.47
N LEU A 19 -3.30 -4.17 -3.66
CA LEU A 19 -2.33 -3.83 -4.71
C LEU A 19 -1.00 -4.55 -4.51
N ILE A 20 -0.53 -4.68 -3.28
CA ILE A 20 0.70 -5.43 -2.98
C ILE A 20 0.54 -6.92 -3.31
N ALA A 21 -0.62 -7.50 -3.02
CA ALA A 21 -0.92 -8.90 -3.34
C ALA A 21 -1.12 -9.14 -4.84
N ASP A 22 -1.73 -8.19 -5.55
CA ASP A 22 -2.03 -8.27 -6.98
C ASP A 22 -0.75 -8.07 -7.82
N PHE A 23 0.09 -7.08 -7.49
CA PHE A 23 1.31 -6.76 -8.24
C PHE A 23 2.56 -7.48 -7.75
N LYS A 24 2.51 -8.09 -6.55
CA LYS A 24 3.59 -8.88 -5.92
C LYS A 24 4.99 -8.27 -6.15
N PRO A 25 5.21 -6.99 -5.77
CA PRO A 25 6.53 -6.40 -5.95
C PRO A 25 7.55 -7.23 -5.18
N GLU A 26 8.64 -7.58 -5.86
CA GLU A 26 9.75 -8.31 -5.26
C GLU A 26 10.43 -7.42 -4.22
N HIS A 27 10.80 -8.00 -3.07
CA HIS A 27 11.63 -7.31 -2.10
C HIS A 27 13.10 -7.53 -2.47
N ASP A 28 13.87 -6.45 -2.44
CA ASP A 28 15.25 -6.44 -2.90
C ASP A 28 16.24 -6.59 -1.74
N SER A 29 15.79 -6.32 -0.52
CA SER A 29 16.59 -6.44 0.69
C SER A 29 15.70 -6.63 1.92
N GLU A 30 16.32 -7.01 3.02
CA GLU A 30 15.71 -7.05 4.33
C GLU A 30 16.60 -6.27 5.31
N ALA A 31 15.97 -5.61 6.28
CA ALA A 31 16.65 -4.92 7.36
C ALA A 31 16.01 -5.29 8.69
N ASP A 32 16.72 -5.03 9.78
CA ASP A 32 16.19 -5.23 11.13
C ASP A 32 14.85 -4.53 11.29
N ASN A 33 13.95 -5.18 12.02
CA ASN A 33 12.64 -4.61 12.28
C ASN A 33 12.80 -3.35 13.14
N PRO A 34 12.23 -2.20 12.72
CA PRO A 34 12.50 -0.91 13.36
C PRO A 34 11.90 -0.79 14.75
N ILE A 35 10.98 -1.69 15.13
CA ILE A 35 10.34 -1.70 16.46
C ILE A 35 11.12 -2.61 17.41
N ASN A 36 11.53 -3.79 16.95
CA ASN A 36 12.26 -4.76 17.74
C ASN A 36 13.13 -5.64 16.83
N PRO A 37 14.47 -5.57 16.90
CA PRO A 37 15.37 -6.35 16.05
C PRO A 37 15.17 -7.87 16.12
N ALA A 38 14.58 -8.40 17.20
CA ALA A 38 14.29 -9.83 17.35
C ALA A 38 13.04 -10.28 16.59
N TRP A 39 12.24 -9.37 16.04
CA TRP A 39 11.07 -9.69 15.23
C TRP A 39 11.45 -9.93 13.77
N ALA A 40 10.48 -10.43 12.99
CA ALA A 40 10.67 -10.66 11.57
C ALA A 40 11.23 -9.38 10.87
N PRO A 41 12.31 -9.51 10.09
CA PRO A 41 12.93 -8.39 9.37
C PRO A 41 11.91 -7.62 8.52
N GLN A 42 12.13 -6.32 8.38
CA GLN A 42 11.33 -5.50 7.49
C GLN A 42 11.81 -5.70 6.04
N LYS A 43 10.84 -5.90 5.14
CA LYS A 43 11.11 -5.98 3.70
C LYS A 43 11.37 -4.60 3.12
N LEU A 44 12.41 -4.51 2.31
CA LEU A 44 12.82 -3.33 1.57
C LEU A 44 12.66 -3.56 0.07
N TYR A 45 12.12 -2.57 -0.61
CA TYR A 45 11.81 -2.58 -2.03
C TYR A 45 12.62 -1.50 -2.72
N ASP A 46 13.24 -1.81 -3.85
CA ASP A 46 13.95 -0.84 -4.67
C ASP A 46 12.95 0.21 -5.19
N LEU A 47 13.24 1.48 -4.88
CA LEU A 47 12.34 2.58 -5.19
C LEU A 47 12.10 2.73 -6.70
N ASP A 48 13.10 2.45 -7.53
CA ASP A 48 12.98 2.62 -8.97
C ASP A 48 12.17 1.48 -9.60
N LYS A 49 12.31 0.24 -9.10
CA LYS A 49 11.39 -0.86 -9.46
C LYS A 49 9.94 -0.51 -9.11
N ILE A 50 9.72 0.04 -7.92
CA ILE A 50 8.38 0.45 -7.49
C ILE A 50 7.83 1.57 -8.39
N LYS A 51 8.63 2.60 -8.70
CA LYS A 51 8.21 3.66 -9.62
C LYS A 51 7.87 3.11 -11.01
N ALA A 52 8.62 2.13 -11.50
CA ALA A 52 8.34 1.49 -12.78
C ALA A 52 6.97 0.78 -12.76
N ILE A 53 6.64 0.07 -11.68
CA ILE A 53 5.30 -0.51 -11.50
C ILE A 53 4.24 0.60 -11.42
N GLU A 54 4.50 1.64 -10.62
CA GLU A 54 3.59 2.77 -10.47
C GLU A 54 3.32 3.49 -11.80
N ALA A 55 4.28 3.53 -12.72
CA ALA A 55 4.12 4.15 -14.02
C ALA A 55 3.22 3.35 -14.99
N THR A 56 2.93 2.09 -14.69
CA THR A 56 2.09 1.26 -15.56
C THR A 56 0.62 1.75 -15.56
N PRO A 57 -0.05 1.75 -16.73
CA PRO A 57 -1.47 2.08 -16.80
C PRO A 57 -2.34 1.17 -15.94
N GLU A 58 -1.96 -0.12 -15.83
CA GLU A 58 -2.66 -1.09 -15.01
C GLU A 58 -2.64 -0.70 -13.53
N PHE A 59 -1.46 -0.38 -13.00
CA PHE A 59 -1.34 0.06 -11.61
C PHE A 59 -2.13 1.34 -11.36
N GLN A 60 -2.03 2.32 -12.25
CA GLN A 60 -2.77 3.57 -12.13
C GLN A 60 -4.29 3.35 -12.11
N GLY A 61 -4.79 2.45 -12.96
CA GLY A 61 -6.20 2.05 -12.97
C GLY A 61 -6.63 1.39 -11.67
N ARG A 62 -5.86 0.40 -11.20
CA ARG A 62 -6.14 -0.31 -9.93
C ARG A 62 -6.06 0.61 -8.71
N LYS A 63 -5.11 1.54 -8.69
CA LYS A 63 -4.96 2.56 -7.64
C LYS A 63 -6.15 3.52 -7.60
N LYS A 64 -6.61 4.01 -8.76
CA LYS A 64 -7.81 4.85 -8.86
C LYS A 64 -9.04 4.12 -8.34
N TRP A 65 -9.24 2.87 -8.75
CA TRP A 65 -10.35 2.05 -8.29
C TRP A 65 -10.30 1.80 -6.78
N ALA A 66 -9.13 1.44 -6.23
CA ALA A 66 -8.97 1.21 -4.81
C ALA A 66 -9.30 2.46 -3.97
N ASN A 67 -8.85 3.63 -4.41
CA ASN A 67 -9.14 4.90 -3.75
C ASN A 67 -10.64 5.23 -3.78
N TRP A 68 -11.29 5.07 -4.93
CA TRP A 68 -12.73 5.27 -5.06
C TRP A 68 -13.51 4.31 -4.13
N PHE A 69 -13.14 3.03 -4.14
CA PHE A 69 -13.82 2.00 -3.34
C PHE A 69 -13.73 2.31 -1.84
N GLN A 70 -12.55 2.69 -1.34
CA GLN A 70 -12.38 3.07 0.06
C GLN A 70 -13.23 4.30 0.44
N GLY A 71 -13.27 5.32 -0.41
CA GLY A 71 -14.10 6.50 -0.21
C GLY A 71 -15.59 6.14 -0.17
N HIS A 72 -16.04 5.35 -1.14
CA HIS A 72 -17.43 4.90 -1.22
C HIS A 72 -17.85 4.08 0.00
N MET A 73 -17.02 3.14 0.45
CA MET A 73 -17.31 2.34 1.64
C MET A 73 -17.36 3.17 2.93
N LYS A 74 -16.50 4.19 3.04
CA LYS A 74 -16.52 5.11 4.18
C LYS A 74 -17.83 5.91 4.23
N GLU A 75 -18.30 6.35 3.07
CA GLU A 75 -19.57 7.06 2.94
C GLU A 75 -20.76 6.17 3.31
N LEU A 76 -20.82 4.94 2.80
CA LEU A 76 -21.84 3.96 3.19
C LEU A 76 -21.83 3.67 4.70
N ALA A 77 -20.64 3.56 5.31
CA ALA A 77 -20.51 3.37 6.74
C ALA A 77 -21.05 4.57 7.54
N ARG A 78 -20.84 5.80 7.05
CA ARG A 78 -21.38 7.03 7.64
C ARG A 78 -22.91 7.04 7.61
N GLN A 79 -23.51 6.78 6.45
CA GLN A 79 -24.97 6.75 6.28
C GLN A 79 -25.63 5.71 7.21
N ARG A 80 -25.03 4.52 7.36
CA ARG A 80 -25.52 3.49 8.28
C ARG A 80 -25.48 3.93 9.74
N LYS A 81 -24.46 4.70 10.13
CA LYS A 81 -24.33 5.22 11.50
C LYS A 81 -25.42 6.26 11.80
N GLU A 82 -25.68 7.16 10.83
CA GLU A 82 -26.72 8.20 10.94
C GLU A 82 -28.12 7.59 11.01
N ALA A 83 -28.43 6.63 10.14
CA ALA A 83 -29.72 5.92 10.14
C ALA A 83 -29.97 5.10 11.42
N ARG A 84 -28.92 4.69 12.15
CA ARG A 84 -29.04 3.97 13.43
C ARG A 84 -29.17 4.91 14.64
N SER A 85 -28.89 6.19 14.44
CA SER A 85 -28.92 7.22 15.50
C SER A 85 -30.21 8.06 15.45
N THR A 86 -31.12 7.74 14.53
CA THR A 86 -32.47 8.29 14.38
C THR A 86 -33.48 7.22 14.76
#